data_AF-A0A1X7RMP3-F1
#
_entry.id   AF-A0A1X7RMP3-F1
#
_cell.length_a   1.000
_cell.length_b   1.000
_cell.length_c   1.000
_cell.angle_alpha   90.00
_cell.angle_beta   90.00
_cell.angle_gamma   90.00
#
_symmetry.space_group_name_H-M   'P 1'
#
loop_
_entity.id
_entity.type
_entity.pdbx_description
1 polymer ?
#
loop_
_entity_poly.entity_id
_entity_poly.type
_entity_poly.pdbx_seq_one_letter_code
_entity_poly.pdbx_strand_id
1 'polypeptide(L)'
;MSQYKNTLGVLAANVLVNNHASEACVPVIAAVVRDMKQYMRLKAGATGQRILPVGYAAAASDDRNLRMLDLFCSQDEKNSIDFWTFTCYERFGDTDQQPSPAHVLVKQYSNTKIPVFISEYGSQPPRPRQFDETRALFSSVMTEALSGGCVYEFFKGVNGYGLIWYASDGSKATSSLTDKMKSSHEVVDKRQTHDGTLSILEDFVNYQKALDEMKDVEPATQTEAAVPSSRPKSTRLIADGSMIPASCVDWAQLAQELEAEVADS
;
A
#
# COMPACT_ATOMS: atom_id res chain seq x y z
N MET A 1 -8.96 9.97 12.66
CA MET A 1 -7.80 9.05 12.68
C MET A 1 -6.48 9.74 13.03
N SER A 2 -6.28 11.02 12.70
CA SER A 2 -5.05 11.79 13.00
C SER A 2 -4.67 11.85 14.49
N GLN A 3 -5.64 11.75 15.41
CA GLN A 3 -5.40 11.67 16.86
C GLN A 3 -4.56 10.46 17.30
N TYR A 4 -4.54 9.38 16.50
CA TYR A 4 -3.79 8.18 16.83
C TYR A 4 -2.36 8.27 16.28
N LYS A 5 -1.37 8.19 17.18
CA LYS A 5 0.06 8.27 16.83
C LYS A 5 0.51 7.17 15.87
N ASN A 6 -0.13 6.01 15.91
CA ASN A 6 0.16 4.86 15.05
C ASN A 6 -0.62 4.85 13.72
N THR A 7 -1.39 5.89 13.39
CA THR A 7 -1.95 6.01 12.04
C THR A 7 -0.84 6.43 11.08
N LEU A 8 -0.40 5.52 10.21
CA LEU A 8 0.69 5.77 9.28
C LEU A 8 0.35 6.90 8.28
N GLY A 9 -0.79 6.78 7.61
CA GLY A 9 -1.22 7.71 6.56
C GLY A 9 -2.62 7.36 6.06
N VAL A 10 -3.04 8.05 5.01
CA VAL A 10 -4.33 7.80 4.34
C VAL A 10 -4.10 7.63 2.84
N LEU A 11 -4.93 6.80 2.20
CA LEU A 11 -4.92 6.62 0.75
C LEU A 11 -6.04 7.47 0.14
N ALA A 12 -5.70 8.32 -0.82
CA ALA A 12 -6.69 9.10 -1.56
C ALA A 12 -7.54 8.22 -2.49
N ALA A 13 -6.97 7.13 -2.99
CA ALA A 13 -7.65 6.12 -3.79
C ALA A 13 -6.89 4.78 -3.74
N ASN A 14 -7.62 3.69 -4.03
CA ASN A 14 -7.09 2.33 -4.06
C ASN A 14 -7.49 1.64 -5.37
N VAL A 15 -6.51 1.25 -6.18
CA VAL A 15 -6.68 0.46 -7.42
C VAL A 15 -7.69 1.10 -8.40
N LEU A 16 -7.87 2.42 -8.32
CA LEU A 16 -8.88 3.12 -9.12
C LEU A 16 -8.43 3.24 -10.58
N VAL A 17 -7.18 3.64 -10.80
CA VAL A 17 -6.57 3.66 -12.13
C VAL A 17 -6.01 2.27 -12.44
N ASN A 18 -6.83 1.42 -13.05
CA ASN A 18 -6.52 0.02 -13.34
C ASN A 18 -6.64 -0.36 -14.83
N ASN A 19 -7.03 0.58 -15.69
CA ASN A 19 -7.05 0.45 -17.15
C ASN A 19 -6.88 1.83 -17.83
N HIS A 20 -6.72 1.88 -19.15
CA HIS A 20 -6.54 3.14 -19.88
C HIS A 20 -7.74 4.10 -19.71
N ALA A 21 -8.97 3.60 -19.68
CA ALA A 21 -10.15 4.46 -19.52
C ALA A 21 -10.18 5.13 -18.14
N SER A 22 -9.73 4.44 -17.09
CA SER A 22 -9.64 5.00 -15.73
C SER A 22 -8.52 6.04 -15.54
N GLU A 23 -7.59 6.20 -16.50
CA GLU A 23 -6.56 7.27 -16.42
C GLU A 23 -7.19 8.67 -16.46
N ALA A 24 -8.40 8.82 -17.01
CA ALA A 24 -9.16 10.06 -16.97
C ALA A 24 -9.51 10.52 -15.54
N CYS A 25 -9.42 9.64 -14.52
CA CYS A 25 -9.65 9.99 -13.13
C CYS A 25 -8.45 10.67 -12.46
N VAL A 26 -7.26 10.66 -13.07
CA VAL A 26 -6.02 11.21 -12.46
C VAL A 26 -6.17 12.67 -12.00
N PRO A 27 -6.74 13.61 -12.80
CA PRO A 27 -6.92 14.99 -12.36
C PRO A 27 -7.87 15.11 -11.15
N VAL A 28 -8.88 14.25 -11.07
CA VAL A 28 -9.83 14.21 -9.94
C VAL A 28 -9.14 13.70 -8.68
N ILE A 29 -8.35 12.63 -8.79
CA ILE A 29 -7.57 12.10 -7.66
C ILE A 29 -6.57 13.16 -7.15
N ALA A 30 -5.91 13.89 -8.05
CA ALA A 30 -5.03 14.99 -7.68
C ALA A 30 -5.77 16.14 -6.96
N ALA A 31 -6.99 16.47 -7.37
CA ALA A 31 -7.84 17.43 -6.64
C ALA A 31 -8.23 16.93 -5.24
N VAL A 32 -8.51 15.63 -5.08
CA VAL A 32 -8.79 15.02 -3.77
C VAL A 32 -7.55 15.10 -2.88
N VAL A 33 -6.36 14.79 -3.39
CA VAL A 33 -5.09 14.92 -2.64
C VAL A 33 -4.89 16.36 -2.18
N ARG A 34 -5.07 17.34 -3.08
CA ARG A 34 -5.00 18.77 -2.76
C ARG A 34 -5.92 19.13 -1.60
N ASP A 35 -7.19 18.77 -1.72
CA ASP A 35 -8.23 19.17 -0.79
C ASP A 35 -8.03 18.48 0.58
N MET A 36 -7.63 17.20 0.59
CA MET A 36 -7.26 16.49 1.83
C MET A 36 -6.08 17.16 2.55
N LYS A 37 -5.00 17.49 1.81
CA LYS A 37 -3.82 18.15 2.39
C LYS A 37 -4.16 19.55 2.87
N GLN A 38 -4.98 20.30 2.14
CA GLN A 38 -5.42 21.64 2.54
C GLN A 38 -6.25 21.60 3.83
N TYR A 39 -7.22 20.69 3.92
CA TYR A 39 -7.99 20.48 5.15
C TYR A 39 -7.09 20.14 6.34
N MET A 40 -6.17 19.19 6.17
CA MET A 40 -5.26 18.79 7.26
C MET A 40 -4.35 19.93 7.70
N ARG A 41 -3.89 20.79 6.78
CA ARG A 41 -3.10 21.99 7.11
C ARG A 41 -3.91 23.02 7.89
N LEU A 42 -5.17 23.27 7.51
CA LEU A 42 -6.04 24.17 8.25
C LEU A 42 -6.32 23.67 9.67
N LYS A 43 -6.70 22.39 9.82
CA LYS A 43 -6.86 21.77 11.14
C LYS A 43 -5.57 21.80 11.95
N ALA A 44 -4.41 21.55 11.32
CA ALA A 44 -3.12 21.64 12.01
C ALA A 44 -2.81 23.06 12.50
N GLY A 45 -3.11 24.08 11.70
CA GLY A 45 -2.94 25.49 12.08
C GLY A 45 -3.86 25.90 13.23
N ALA A 46 -5.11 25.44 13.23
CA ALA A 46 -6.09 25.77 14.26
C ALA A 46 -5.85 25.02 15.59
N THR A 47 -5.71 23.69 15.54
CA THR A 47 -5.72 22.83 16.74
C THR A 47 -4.37 22.20 17.08
N GLY A 48 -3.33 22.42 16.25
CA GLY A 48 -2.06 21.70 16.37
C GLY A 48 -2.15 20.22 15.97
N GLN A 49 -3.24 19.79 15.30
CA GLN A 49 -3.42 18.41 14.87
C GLN A 49 -2.29 17.97 13.91
N ARG A 50 -1.78 16.75 14.11
CA ARG A 50 -0.80 16.16 13.18
C ARG A 50 -1.38 15.99 11.77
N ILE A 51 -0.59 16.37 10.77
CA ILE A 51 -0.87 16.13 9.35
C ILE A 51 -0.49 14.69 9.01
N LEU A 52 -1.43 13.93 8.44
CA LEU A 52 -1.17 12.59 7.94
C LEU A 52 -0.65 12.68 6.50
N PRO A 53 0.35 11.87 6.12
CA PRO A 53 0.74 11.78 4.72
C PRO A 53 -0.40 11.16 3.90
N VAL A 54 -0.57 11.64 2.67
CA VAL A 54 -1.60 11.20 1.72
C VAL A 54 -0.93 10.44 0.58
N GLY A 55 -1.27 9.17 0.43
CA GLY A 55 -0.73 8.31 -0.63
C GLY A 55 -1.76 7.83 -1.63
N TYR A 56 -1.29 7.01 -2.58
CA TYR A 56 -2.11 6.33 -3.57
C TYR A 56 -1.71 4.86 -3.66
N ALA A 57 -2.70 3.97 -3.78
CA ALA A 57 -2.48 2.53 -3.94
C ALA A 57 -2.81 2.08 -5.36
N ALA A 58 -1.82 1.53 -6.06
CA ALA A 58 -1.91 1.13 -7.46
C ALA A 58 -2.13 -0.37 -7.65
N ALA A 59 -2.70 -0.74 -8.80
CA ALA A 59 -3.24 -2.08 -9.05
C ALA A 59 -2.20 -3.18 -9.27
N ALA A 60 -1.09 -2.91 -9.96
CA ALA A 60 -0.05 -3.90 -10.26
C ALA A 60 1.25 -3.21 -10.67
N SER A 61 2.42 -3.81 -10.43
CA SER A 61 3.75 -3.29 -10.82
C SER A 61 4.04 -3.32 -12.33
N ASP A 62 3.19 -2.70 -13.15
CA ASP A 62 3.43 -2.56 -14.59
C ASP A 62 4.02 -1.19 -14.96
N ASP A 63 4.40 -1.03 -16.23
CA ASP A 63 4.97 0.23 -16.75
C ASP A 63 4.02 1.44 -16.64
N ARG A 64 2.71 1.20 -16.46
CA ARG A 64 1.75 2.29 -16.22
C ARG A 64 1.90 2.83 -14.80
N ASN A 65 2.25 2.02 -13.80
CA ASN A 65 2.46 2.52 -12.44
C ASN A 65 3.53 3.60 -12.37
N LEU A 66 4.63 3.45 -13.12
CA LEU A 66 5.66 4.47 -13.17
C LEU A 66 5.16 5.78 -13.79
N ARG A 67 4.37 5.69 -14.86
CA ARG A 67 3.74 6.87 -15.45
C ARG A 67 2.78 7.53 -14.48
N MET A 68 1.98 6.75 -13.76
CA MET A 68 1.04 7.26 -12.76
C MET A 68 1.77 7.92 -11.60
N LEU A 69 2.81 7.27 -11.07
CA LEU A 69 3.66 7.83 -10.03
C LEU A 69 4.26 9.17 -10.46
N ASP A 70 4.79 9.26 -11.69
CA ASP A 70 5.31 10.51 -12.23
C ASP A 70 4.22 11.59 -12.31
N LEU A 71 2.99 11.26 -12.68
CA LEU A 71 1.87 12.22 -12.74
C LEU A 71 1.41 12.69 -11.37
N PHE A 72 1.43 11.81 -10.37
CA PHE A 72 1.08 12.17 -9.00
C PHE A 72 2.23 12.87 -8.26
N CYS A 73 3.47 12.83 -8.76
CA CYS A 73 4.63 13.50 -8.17
C CYS A 73 5.08 14.77 -8.91
N SER A 74 4.76 14.93 -10.20
CA SER A 74 5.25 16.04 -11.03
C SER A 74 4.40 17.31 -10.94
N GLN A 75 3.38 17.31 -10.10
CA GLN A 75 2.50 18.46 -9.91
C GLN A 75 3.02 19.39 -8.81
N ASP A 76 2.34 20.53 -8.65
CA ASP A 76 2.50 21.39 -7.47
C ASP A 76 2.49 20.53 -6.20
N GLU A 77 3.38 20.85 -5.24
CA GLU A 77 3.54 20.14 -3.96
C GLU A 77 2.20 19.97 -3.22
N LYS A 78 1.27 20.89 -3.45
CA LYS A 78 -0.09 20.85 -2.93
C LYS A 78 -0.91 19.67 -3.45
N ASN A 79 -0.73 19.28 -4.71
CA ASN A 79 -1.49 18.23 -5.37
C ASN A 79 -0.73 16.89 -5.40
N SER A 80 0.57 16.93 -5.10
CA SER A 80 1.42 15.75 -5.10
C SER A 80 1.18 14.87 -3.88
N ILE A 81 1.21 13.56 -4.11
CA ILE A 81 1.12 12.54 -3.05
C ILE A 81 2.42 12.49 -2.22
N ASP A 82 2.31 12.01 -0.99
CA ASP A 82 3.41 11.92 -0.03
C ASP A 82 4.05 10.51 0.00
N PHE A 83 3.35 9.47 -0.44
CA PHE A 83 3.89 8.11 -0.59
C PHE A 83 3.14 7.31 -1.66
N TRP A 84 3.81 6.32 -2.25
CA TRP A 84 3.26 5.43 -3.26
C TRP A 84 3.14 4.01 -2.74
N THR A 85 2.04 3.34 -3.06
CA THR A 85 1.92 1.91 -2.82
C THR A 85 1.37 1.20 -4.03
N PHE A 86 1.63 -0.09 -4.12
CA PHE A 86 1.08 -0.93 -5.18
C PHE A 86 0.89 -2.36 -4.68
N THR A 87 -0.02 -3.10 -5.31
CA THR A 87 -0.11 -4.55 -5.11
C THR A 87 0.92 -5.27 -5.98
N CYS A 88 1.54 -6.31 -5.44
CA CYS A 88 2.52 -7.13 -6.14
C CYS A 88 2.36 -8.60 -5.73
N TYR A 89 1.90 -9.42 -6.68
CA TYR A 89 1.73 -10.86 -6.49
C TYR A 89 2.73 -11.68 -7.32
N GLU A 90 3.79 -11.03 -7.81
CA GLU A 90 4.88 -11.70 -8.52
C GLU A 90 5.66 -12.62 -7.57
N ARG A 91 6.15 -13.75 -8.10
CA ARG A 91 6.97 -14.69 -7.33
C ARG A 91 8.44 -14.32 -7.51
N PHE A 92 9.17 -14.21 -6.41
CA PHE A 92 10.57 -13.80 -6.38
C PHE A 92 11.54 -14.99 -6.22
N GLY A 93 11.06 -16.24 -6.34
CA GLY A 93 11.89 -17.45 -6.24
C GLY A 93 12.84 -17.63 -7.43
N ASP A 94 13.82 -18.53 -7.28
CA ASP A 94 14.91 -18.86 -8.24
C ASP A 94 14.40 -19.13 -9.66
N THR A 95 14.16 -18.07 -10.41
CA THR A 95 14.05 -18.14 -11.86
C THR A 95 15.43 -17.83 -12.40
N ASP A 96 16.01 -18.73 -13.20
CA ASP A 96 17.18 -18.47 -14.07
C ASP A 96 16.94 -17.33 -15.10
N GLN A 97 15.86 -16.57 -14.94
CA GLN A 97 15.49 -15.43 -15.76
C GLN A 97 16.20 -14.18 -15.26
N GLN A 98 17.05 -13.63 -16.12
CA GLN A 98 17.62 -12.31 -15.97
C GLN A 98 16.78 -11.30 -16.78
N PRO A 99 16.35 -10.17 -16.19
CA PRO A 99 16.47 -9.79 -14.78
C PRO A 99 15.40 -10.43 -13.88
N SER A 100 15.75 -10.71 -12.63
CA SER A 100 14.77 -11.17 -11.62
C SER A 100 13.72 -10.07 -11.35
N PRO A 101 12.48 -10.44 -10.93
CA PRO A 101 11.43 -9.48 -10.58
C PRO A 101 11.87 -8.42 -9.56
N ALA A 102 12.71 -8.80 -8.58
CA ALA A 102 13.26 -7.87 -7.60
C ALA A 102 14.12 -6.78 -8.26
N HIS A 103 15.01 -7.15 -9.19
CA HIS A 103 15.84 -6.18 -9.90
C HIS A 103 15.01 -5.22 -10.77
N VAL A 104 13.91 -5.69 -11.35
CA VAL A 104 12.98 -4.83 -12.09
C VAL A 104 12.38 -3.80 -11.15
N LEU A 105 11.83 -4.19 -10.00
CA LEU A 105 11.24 -3.27 -9.03
C LEU A 105 12.26 -2.25 -8.51
N VAL A 106 13.46 -2.70 -8.14
CA VAL A 106 14.53 -1.80 -7.68
C VAL A 106 14.85 -0.78 -8.77
N LYS A 107 15.14 -1.21 -10.00
CA LYS A 107 15.40 -0.30 -11.12
C LYS A 107 14.25 0.67 -11.39
N GLN A 108 13.00 0.23 -11.19
CA GLN A 108 11.83 1.06 -11.39
C GLN A 108 11.71 2.15 -10.31
N TYR A 109 11.98 1.83 -9.05
CA TYR A 109 11.68 2.70 -7.91
C TYR A 109 12.90 3.35 -7.22
N SER A 110 14.15 2.95 -7.48
CA SER A 110 15.35 3.55 -6.83
C SER A 110 15.49 5.06 -6.99
N ASN A 111 14.87 5.65 -8.02
CA ASN A 111 14.97 7.10 -8.29
C ASN A 111 13.74 7.89 -7.82
N THR A 112 12.83 7.28 -7.06
CA THR A 112 11.63 7.96 -6.56
C THR A 112 11.96 8.85 -5.37
N LYS A 113 11.33 10.02 -5.32
CA LYS A 113 11.55 11.02 -4.26
C LYS A 113 10.63 10.87 -3.05
N ILE A 114 9.67 9.95 -3.13
CA ILE A 114 8.71 9.65 -2.06
C ILE A 114 8.87 8.19 -1.65
N PRO A 115 8.53 7.82 -0.40
CA PRO A 115 8.53 6.43 0.04
C PRO A 115 7.63 5.57 -0.83
N VAL A 116 8.10 4.36 -1.14
CA VAL A 116 7.37 3.37 -1.93
C VAL A 116 7.31 2.07 -1.16
N PHE A 117 6.13 1.46 -1.01
CA PHE A 117 6.01 0.14 -0.38
C PHE A 117 4.91 -0.71 -1.02
N ILE A 118 4.97 -2.02 -0.81
CA ILE A 118 3.99 -2.94 -1.39
C ILE A 118 2.78 -3.01 -0.47
N SER A 119 1.62 -2.49 -0.89
CA SER A 119 0.42 -2.49 -0.03
C SER A 119 -0.20 -3.88 0.11
N GLU A 120 -0.01 -4.76 -0.87
CA GLU A 120 -0.51 -6.13 -0.83
C GLU A 120 0.47 -7.05 -1.58
N TYR A 121 0.94 -8.11 -0.93
CA TYR A 121 1.70 -9.20 -1.55
C TYR A 121 1.33 -10.56 -0.98
N GLY A 122 1.79 -11.65 -1.61
CA GLY A 122 1.59 -13.00 -1.11
C GLY A 122 1.06 -13.93 -2.19
N SER A 123 1.90 -14.24 -3.17
CA SER A 123 1.56 -15.00 -4.39
C SER A 123 0.86 -16.35 -4.11
N GLN A 124 0.00 -16.80 -5.03
CA GLN A 124 -0.71 -18.09 -4.95
C GLN A 124 -0.27 -19.03 -6.10
N PRO A 125 -0.66 -20.32 -6.05
CA PRO A 125 0.11 -21.50 -5.59
C PRO A 125 1.58 -21.63 -6.07
N PRO A 126 2.37 -22.55 -5.47
CA PRO A 126 2.02 -23.68 -4.60
C PRO A 126 1.68 -23.27 -3.17
N ARG A 127 0.84 -24.10 -2.54
CA ARG A 127 0.53 -24.05 -1.10
C ARG A 127 1.21 -25.22 -0.38
N PRO A 128 1.59 -25.04 0.89
CA PRO A 128 1.55 -23.79 1.66
C PRO A 128 2.53 -22.75 1.10
N ARG A 129 2.18 -21.46 1.21
CA ARG A 129 3.03 -20.37 0.73
C ARG A 129 4.34 -20.36 1.52
N GLN A 130 5.46 -20.22 0.81
CA GLN A 130 6.80 -20.17 1.42
C GLN A 130 7.28 -18.76 1.73
N PHE A 131 6.60 -17.73 1.18
CA PHE A 131 6.92 -16.31 1.38
C PHE A 131 8.35 -15.93 0.98
N ASP A 132 8.84 -16.46 -0.14
CA ASP A 132 10.13 -16.06 -0.72
C ASP A 132 10.13 -14.58 -1.11
N GLU A 133 8.96 -14.05 -1.47
CA GLU A 133 8.73 -12.63 -1.66
C GLU A 133 8.98 -11.79 -0.40
N THR A 134 8.74 -12.32 0.80
CA THR A 134 9.08 -11.65 2.07
C THR A 134 10.59 -11.58 2.24
N ARG A 135 11.32 -12.67 1.94
CA ARG A 135 12.79 -12.69 1.98
C ARG A 135 13.37 -11.68 0.98
N ALA A 136 12.84 -11.66 -0.23
CA ALA A 136 13.26 -10.71 -1.25
C ALA A 136 12.98 -9.27 -0.80
N LEU A 137 11.78 -8.97 -0.31
CA LEU A 137 11.36 -7.62 0.09
C LEU A 137 12.25 -6.99 1.16
N PHE A 138 12.70 -7.79 2.13
CA PHE A 138 13.57 -7.33 3.21
C PHE A 138 15.06 -7.56 2.93
N SER A 139 15.44 -8.02 1.73
CA SER A 139 16.84 -8.11 1.33
C SER A 139 17.44 -6.71 1.17
N SER A 140 18.76 -6.59 1.36
CA SER A 140 19.48 -5.32 1.20
C SER A 140 19.16 -4.65 -0.14
N VAL A 141 19.13 -5.42 -1.23
CA VAL A 141 18.83 -4.95 -2.60
C VAL A 141 17.44 -4.30 -2.70
N MET A 142 16.39 -4.92 -2.16
CA MET A 142 15.03 -4.36 -2.24
C MET A 142 14.83 -3.17 -1.30
N THR A 143 15.48 -3.19 -0.13
CA THR A 143 15.41 -2.09 0.84
C THR A 143 16.06 -0.79 0.37
N GLU A 144 16.89 -0.82 -0.68
CA GLU A 144 17.40 0.39 -1.35
C GLU A 144 16.29 1.20 -2.04
N ALA A 145 15.23 0.53 -2.50
CA ALA A 145 14.17 1.15 -3.29
C ALA A 145 12.80 1.15 -2.61
N LEU A 146 12.52 0.14 -1.76
CA LEU A 146 11.21 -0.07 -1.16
C LEU A 146 11.26 -0.02 0.37
N SER A 147 10.23 0.55 0.97
CA SER A 147 10.03 0.70 2.42
C SER A 147 9.24 -0.48 3.04
N GLY A 148 9.36 -1.69 2.46
CA GLY A 148 8.67 -2.90 2.93
C GLY A 148 7.30 -3.13 2.29
N GLY A 149 6.39 -3.79 3.02
CA GLY A 149 5.05 -4.09 2.51
C GLY A 149 4.16 -4.92 3.43
N CYS A 150 2.92 -5.15 3.02
CA CYS A 150 1.90 -5.86 3.78
C CYS A 150 1.45 -7.15 3.09
N VAL A 151 1.52 -8.26 3.82
CA VAL A 151 1.04 -9.57 3.33
C VAL A 151 -0.50 -9.58 3.26
N TYR A 152 -1.03 -10.04 2.14
CA TYR A 152 -2.45 -10.23 1.89
C TYR A 152 -2.80 -11.71 2.11
N GLU A 153 -3.69 -12.06 3.04
CA GLU A 153 -4.34 -11.22 4.06
C GLU A 153 -4.42 -11.98 5.38
N PHE A 154 -4.86 -11.33 6.46
CA PHE A 154 -4.89 -11.99 7.77
C PHE A 154 -5.98 -13.06 7.86
N PHE A 155 -7.24 -12.73 7.57
CA PHE A 155 -8.37 -13.64 7.69
C PHE A 155 -8.64 -14.42 6.40
N LYS A 156 -8.87 -15.73 6.50
CA LYS A 156 -9.17 -16.59 5.37
C LYS A 156 -10.58 -16.34 4.87
N GLY A 157 -10.66 -15.59 3.78
CA GLY A 157 -11.85 -15.46 2.95
C GLY A 157 -11.94 -16.54 1.87
N VAL A 158 -12.91 -16.36 0.97
CA VAL A 158 -13.18 -17.27 -0.16
C VAL A 158 -12.05 -17.30 -1.20
N ASN A 159 -11.23 -16.24 -1.23
CA ASN A 159 -10.04 -16.10 -2.08
C ASN A 159 -8.89 -17.02 -1.62
N GLY A 160 -8.97 -17.56 -0.40
CA GLY A 160 -7.99 -18.44 0.20
C GLY A 160 -6.69 -17.79 0.65
N TYR A 161 -6.54 -16.46 0.66
CA TYR A 161 -5.27 -15.78 1.00
C TYR A 161 -4.99 -15.62 2.50
N GLY A 162 -5.96 -15.95 3.35
CA GLY A 162 -5.82 -15.78 4.79
C GLY A 162 -4.68 -16.57 5.41
N LEU A 163 -4.07 -16.00 6.44
CA LEU A 163 -3.10 -16.67 7.32
C LEU A 163 -3.79 -17.39 8.51
N ILE A 164 -4.97 -16.93 8.89
CA ILE A 164 -5.77 -17.51 9.96
C ILE A 164 -7.22 -17.73 9.50
N TRP A 165 -7.92 -18.66 10.14
CA TRP A 165 -9.35 -18.84 9.94
C TRP A 165 -10.09 -18.67 11.26
N TYR A 166 -11.19 -17.92 11.25
CA TYR A 166 -12.02 -17.68 12.41
C TYR A 166 -13.40 -18.30 12.21
N ALA A 167 -13.79 -19.20 13.10
CA ALA A 167 -15.11 -19.81 13.14
C ALA A 167 -15.84 -19.30 14.38
N SER A 168 -16.84 -18.43 14.21
CA SER A 168 -17.66 -17.98 15.34
C SER A 168 -18.74 -19.00 15.65
N ASP A 169 -19.07 -19.16 16.93
CA ASP A 169 -20.01 -20.17 17.43
C ASP A 169 -21.46 -19.95 16.92
N GLY A 170 -21.76 -18.76 16.39
CA GLY A 170 -23.03 -18.41 15.76
C GLY A 170 -23.00 -18.30 14.22
N SER A 171 -21.83 -18.46 13.59
CA SER A 171 -21.75 -18.38 12.13
C SER A 171 -22.35 -19.63 11.50
N LYS A 172 -23.53 -19.45 10.88
CA LYS A 172 -23.97 -20.28 9.76
C LYS A 172 -23.04 -20.00 8.57
N ALA A 173 -21.77 -20.38 8.69
CA ALA A 173 -20.88 -20.49 7.55
C ALA A 173 -21.58 -21.45 6.58
N THR A 174 -21.93 -20.96 5.39
CA THR A 174 -22.53 -21.78 4.35
C THR A 174 -21.67 -23.02 4.16
N SER A 175 -22.26 -24.21 4.29
CA SER A 175 -21.58 -25.50 4.37
C SER A 175 -20.50 -25.74 3.29
N SER A 176 -20.65 -25.10 2.12
CA SER A 176 -19.67 -25.15 1.02
C SER A 176 -18.34 -24.44 1.29
N LEU A 177 -18.32 -23.39 2.12
CA LEU A 177 -17.08 -22.70 2.54
C LEU A 177 -16.36 -23.50 3.61
N THR A 178 -17.11 -24.08 4.55
CA THR A 178 -16.52 -24.93 5.58
C THR A 178 -15.83 -26.15 5.01
N ASP A 179 -16.39 -26.83 4.01
CA ASP A 179 -15.79 -28.08 3.51
C ASP A 179 -14.54 -27.88 2.65
N LYS A 180 -14.46 -26.76 1.90
CA LYS A 180 -13.22 -26.35 1.20
C LYS A 180 -12.15 -25.79 2.16
N MET A 181 -12.55 -25.15 3.26
CA MET A 181 -11.64 -24.51 4.21
C MET A 181 -11.20 -25.43 5.37
N LYS A 182 -11.88 -26.56 5.59
CA LYS A 182 -11.58 -27.58 6.60
C LYS A 182 -10.49 -28.58 6.19
N SER A 183 -9.76 -28.34 5.10
CA SER A 183 -8.56 -29.11 4.78
C SER A 183 -7.66 -29.18 6.02
N SER A 184 -7.67 -30.31 6.72
CA SER A 184 -6.99 -30.50 8.00
C SER A 184 -5.47 -30.37 7.87
N HIS A 185 -4.97 -30.45 6.64
CA HIS A 185 -3.56 -30.37 6.30
C HIS A 185 -3.00 -28.95 6.34
N GLU A 186 -3.85 -27.90 6.33
CA GLU A 186 -3.39 -26.51 6.40
C GLU A 186 -3.42 -25.93 7.82
N VAL A 187 -4.12 -26.55 8.78
CA VAL A 187 -4.29 -25.99 10.15
C VAL A 187 -3.22 -26.56 11.07
N VAL A 188 -2.42 -25.68 11.68
CA VAL A 188 -1.29 -26.05 12.56
C VAL A 188 -1.59 -25.86 14.05
N ASP A 189 -2.49 -24.94 14.41
CA ASP A 189 -2.89 -24.68 15.79
C ASP A 189 -4.36 -24.21 15.84
N LYS A 190 -5.04 -24.46 16.96
CA LYS A 190 -6.40 -23.98 17.23
C LYS A 190 -6.50 -23.40 18.63
N ARG A 191 -7.04 -22.19 18.71
CA ARG A 191 -7.21 -21.44 19.96
C ARG A 191 -8.68 -21.12 20.15
N GLN A 192 -9.18 -21.42 21.35
CA GLN A 192 -10.52 -21.00 21.74
C GLN A 192 -10.47 -19.56 22.24
N THR A 193 -11.39 -18.73 21.75
CA THR A 193 -11.66 -17.39 22.26
C THR A 193 -13.09 -17.33 22.79
N HIS A 194 -13.44 -16.23 23.47
CA HIS A 194 -14.81 -16.03 23.95
C HIS A 194 -15.84 -15.88 22.82
N ASP A 195 -15.38 -15.59 21.59
CA ASP A 195 -16.22 -15.31 20.42
C ASP A 195 -16.24 -16.48 19.40
N GLY A 196 -15.45 -17.54 19.63
CA GLY A 196 -15.32 -18.69 18.74
C GLY A 196 -13.91 -19.30 18.65
N THR A 197 -13.70 -20.16 17.65
CA THR A 197 -12.42 -20.85 17.42
C THR A 197 -11.57 -20.14 16.37
N LEU A 198 -10.35 -19.75 16.76
CA LEU A 198 -9.30 -19.27 15.87
C LEU A 198 -8.40 -20.45 15.44
N SER A 199 -8.28 -20.69 14.14
CA SER A 199 -7.36 -21.68 13.55
C SER A 199 -6.19 -20.97 12.88
N ILE A 200 -4.96 -21.33 13.26
CA ILE A 200 -3.73 -20.83 12.64
C ILE A 200 -3.38 -21.75 11.47
N LEU A 201 -3.05 -21.17 10.32
CA LEU A 201 -2.71 -21.92 9.11
C LEU A 201 -1.19 -22.04 8.94
N GLU A 202 -0.74 -23.03 8.18
CA GLU A 202 0.67 -23.25 7.87
C GLU A 202 1.32 -22.04 7.19
N ASP A 203 0.57 -21.32 6.35
CA ASP A 203 0.99 -20.04 5.77
C ASP A 203 1.41 -19.01 6.84
N PHE A 204 0.70 -18.94 7.98
CA PHE A 204 1.08 -18.03 9.06
C PHE A 204 2.46 -18.38 9.64
N VAL A 205 2.72 -19.68 9.84
CA VAL A 205 4.01 -20.15 10.37
C VAL A 205 5.14 -19.92 9.36
N ASN A 206 4.89 -20.19 8.08
CA ASN A 206 5.88 -19.94 7.03
C ASN A 206 6.18 -18.45 6.88
N TYR A 207 5.17 -17.59 7.00
CA TYR A 207 5.37 -16.13 7.00
C TYR A 207 6.19 -15.67 8.21
N GLN A 208 5.89 -16.17 9.41
CA GLN A 208 6.71 -15.89 10.61
C GLN A 208 8.16 -16.32 10.42
N LYS A 209 8.39 -17.52 9.88
CA LYS A 209 9.73 -18.03 9.59
C LYS A 209 10.46 -17.13 8.58
N ALA A 210 9.81 -16.71 7.50
CA ALA A 210 10.40 -15.82 6.51
C ALA A 210 10.76 -14.45 7.11
N LEU A 211 9.94 -13.91 8.02
CA LEU A 211 10.28 -12.69 8.75
C LEU A 211 11.46 -12.89 9.71
N ASP A 212 11.46 -14.02 10.45
CA ASP A 212 12.51 -14.34 11.41
C ASP A 212 13.89 -14.45 10.74
N GLU A 213 13.96 -15.03 9.54
CA GLU A 213 15.18 -15.13 8.74
C GLU A 213 15.74 -13.76 8.29
N MET A 214 14.90 -12.72 8.25
CA MET A 214 15.28 -11.38 7.81
C MET A 214 15.54 -10.40 8.96
N LYS A 215 15.36 -10.82 10.23
CA LYS A 215 15.51 -9.93 11.40
C LYS A 215 16.89 -9.32 11.55
N ASP A 216 17.92 -10.10 11.21
CA ASP A 216 19.32 -9.71 11.34
C ASP A 216 19.91 -9.19 10.02
N VAL A 217 19.10 -9.07 8.98
CA VAL A 217 19.53 -8.50 7.69
C VAL A 217 19.45 -6.99 7.80
N GLU A 218 20.62 -6.34 7.82
CA GLU A 218 20.69 -4.89 7.82
C GLU A 218 20.09 -4.33 6.51
N PRO A 219 19.12 -3.41 6.60
CA PRO A 219 18.62 -2.72 5.42
C PRO A 219 19.76 -1.90 4.82
N ALA A 220 19.73 -1.71 3.49
CA ALA A 220 20.69 -0.85 2.85
C ALA A 220 20.64 0.55 3.47
N THR A 221 21.78 1.04 3.97
CA THR A 221 21.90 2.42 4.44
C THR A 221 21.69 3.30 3.23
N GLN A 222 20.63 4.12 3.23
CA GLN A 222 20.42 5.12 2.18
C GLN A 222 21.66 6.01 2.11
N THR A 223 22.55 5.72 1.17
CA THR A 223 23.60 6.67 0.81
C THR A 223 22.90 7.68 -0.08
N GLU A 224 22.94 8.96 0.28
CA GLU A 224 22.53 10.07 -0.58
C GLU A 224 23.45 10.15 -1.82
N ALA A 225 23.39 9.14 -2.68
CA ALA A 225 24.01 9.19 -4.00
C ALA A 225 22.88 9.50 -4.99
N ALA A 226 22.72 10.79 -5.29
CA ALA A 226 21.91 11.23 -6.41
C ALA A 226 22.48 10.63 -7.71
N VAL A 227 21.96 9.48 -8.13
CA VAL A 227 22.21 8.95 -9.48
C VAL A 227 21.42 9.85 -10.45
N PRO A 228 22.08 10.48 -11.44
CA PRO A 228 21.41 11.42 -12.33
C PRO A 228 20.29 10.73 -13.11
N SER A 229 19.09 11.31 -13.06
CA SER A 229 17.90 10.74 -13.72
C SER A 229 18.07 10.77 -15.25
N SER A 230 18.10 9.61 -15.88
CA SER A 230 17.92 9.48 -17.34
C SER A 230 16.44 9.30 -17.73
N ARG A 231 15.52 9.23 -16.76
CA ARG A 231 14.10 8.96 -17.03
C ARG A 231 13.43 10.23 -17.60
N PRO A 232 12.87 10.17 -18.83
CA PRO A 232 12.09 11.29 -19.34
C PRO A 232 10.83 11.46 -18.48
N LYS A 233 10.64 12.66 -17.92
CA LYS A 233 9.41 13.01 -17.20
C LYS A 233 8.24 12.76 -18.14
N SER A 234 7.29 11.92 -17.74
CA SER A 234 6.07 11.69 -18.51
C SER A 234 5.16 12.93 -18.43
N THR A 235 5.45 13.95 -19.23
CA THR A 235 4.60 15.13 -19.44
C THR A 235 3.39 14.86 -20.35
N ARG A 236 3.30 13.64 -20.93
CA ARG A 236 2.36 13.33 -22.02
C ARG A 236 0.88 13.35 -21.64
N LEU A 237 0.50 13.15 -20.39
CA LEU A 237 -0.93 13.17 -20.01
C LEU A 237 -1.47 14.58 -19.73
N ILE A 238 -0.61 15.60 -19.59
CA ILE A 238 -1.04 17.01 -19.59
C ILE A 238 -1.00 17.60 -21.02
N ALA A 239 -0.60 16.81 -22.02
CA ALA A 239 -0.65 17.25 -23.41
C ALA A 239 -2.08 17.31 -23.99
N ASP A 240 -3.09 16.76 -23.28
CA ASP A 240 -4.50 16.75 -23.70
C ASP A 240 -5.37 17.81 -22.98
N GLY A 241 -4.77 18.73 -22.23
CA GLY A 241 -5.51 19.86 -21.65
C GLY A 241 -6.45 19.52 -20.47
N SER A 242 -6.39 18.31 -19.93
CA SER A 242 -7.16 17.91 -18.73
C SER A 242 -6.66 18.65 -17.49
N MET A 243 -7.39 19.69 -17.08
CA MET A 243 -7.10 20.50 -15.89
C MET A 243 -7.54 19.79 -14.60
N ILE A 244 -6.77 19.97 -13.52
CA ILE A 244 -7.19 19.57 -12.17
C ILE A 244 -8.43 20.40 -11.81
N PRO A 245 -9.57 19.77 -11.44
CA PRO A 245 -10.78 20.50 -11.07
C PRO A 245 -10.53 21.47 -9.91
N ALA A 246 -11.20 22.63 -9.96
CA ALA A 246 -11.27 23.52 -8.81
C ALA A 246 -11.91 22.80 -7.62
N SER A 247 -11.54 23.21 -6.40
CA SER A 247 -12.17 22.66 -5.20
C SER A 247 -13.64 23.09 -5.15
N CYS A 248 -14.51 22.19 -4.71
CA CYS A 248 -15.90 22.53 -4.39
C CYS A 248 -16.08 23.00 -2.93
N VAL A 249 -15.00 23.02 -2.14
CA VAL A 249 -15.02 23.43 -0.73
C VAL A 249 -14.85 24.94 -0.64
N ASP A 250 -15.72 25.60 0.14
CA ASP A 250 -15.49 26.98 0.57
C ASP A 250 -14.43 27.02 1.67
N TRP A 251 -13.18 27.13 1.23
CA TRP A 251 -12.03 27.13 2.14
C TRP A 251 -11.98 28.34 3.07
N ALA A 252 -12.57 29.46 2.68
CA ALA A 252 -12.59 30.67 3.50
C ALA A 252 -13.58 30.49 4.66
N GLN A 253 -14.78 29.99 4.36
CA GLN A 253 -15.76 29.64 5.39
C GLN A 253 -15.21 28.57 6.34
N LEU A 254 -14.63 27.49 5.80
CA LEU A 254 -14.11 26.41 6.64
C LEU A 254 -12.99 26.88 7.58
N ALA A 255 -12.11 27.77 7.12
CA ALA A 255 -11.07 28.33 7.98
C ALA A 255 -11.67 29.10 9.17
N GLN A 256 -12.70 29.92 8.93
CA GLN A 256 -13.41 30.66 9.98
C GLN A 256 -14.09 29.73 10.99
N GLU A 257 -14.74 28.67 10.51
CA GLU A 257 -15.39 27.68 11.37
C GLU A 257 -14.37 26.96 12.28
N LEU A 258 -13.20 26.62 11.75
CA LEU A 258 -12.13 25.97 12.52
C LEU A 258 -11.49 26.90 13.56
N GLU A 259 -11.35 28.18 13.25
CA GLU A 259 -10.87 29.17 14.22
C GLU A 259 -11.89 29.38 15.35
N ALA A 260 -13.18 29.42 15.04
CA ALA A 260 -14.25 29.53 16.03
C ALA A 260 -14.31 28.31 16.97
N GLU A 261 -14.19 27.10 16.42
CA GLU A 261 -14.18 25.84 17.21
C GLU A 261 -13.06 25.82 18.26
N VAL A 262 -11.91 26.43 17.96
CA VAL A 262 -10.76 26.55 18.89
C VAL A 262 -10.95 27.66 19.91
N ALA A 263 -11.62 28.76 19.54
CA ALA A 263 -11.91 29.85 20.47
C ALA A 263 -12.90 29.43 21.58
N ASP A 264 -13.77 28.47 21.29
CA ASP A 264 -14.79 27.96 22.22
C ASP A 264 -14.31 26.77 23.08
N SER A 265 -13.09 26.25 22.85
CA SER A 265 -12.51 25.07 23.54
C SER A 265 -11.47 25.42 24.60
#